data_AF-H6QUT6-F1
#
_entry.id   AF-H6QUT6-F1
#
_cell.length_a   1.000
_cell.length_b   1.000
_cell.length_c   1.000
_cell.angle_alpha   90.00
_cell.angle_beta   90.00
_cell.angle_gamma   90.00
#
_symmetry.space_group_name_H-M   'P 1'
#
loop_
_entity.id
_entity.type
_entity.pdbx_description
1 polymer ?
#
loop_
_entity_poly.entity_id
_entity_poly.type
_entity_poly.pdbx_seq_one_letter_code
_entity_poly.pdbx_strand_id
1 'polypeptide(L)'
;MSNSCNTPLLLNDSNYSTWSFLMVAKLSKYDALDVVLGNIKKPKLEDPEKPTKESLDYEEVNRLAYIEIIEHLDNNHLAYVSQVLVDKTSRNMLATTICKGSRTRKF
;
A
#
# COMPACT_ATOMS: atom_id res chain seq x y z
N MET A 1 -17.05 25.60 -9.47
CA MET A 1 -16.17 24.43 -9.68
C MET A 1 -16.17 23.64 -8.40
N SER A 2 -17.01 22.61 -8.33
CA SER A 2 -17.21 21.81 -7.12
C SER A 2 -16.07 20.80 -7.05
N ASN A 3 -15.21 20.92 -6.04
CA ASN A 3 -14.18 19.95 -5.72
C ASN A 3 -14.83 18.56 -5.64
N SER A 4 -14.39 17.61 -6.46
CA SER A 4 -14.84 16.23 -6.38
C SER A 4 -14.53 15.74 -4.96
N CYS A 5 -15.58 15.52 -4.17
CA CYS A 5 -15.45 14.94 -2.85
C CYS A 5 -14.71 13.62 -3.00
N ASN A 6 -13.51 13.54 -2.44
CA ASN A 6 -12.82 12.28 -2.14
C ASN A 6 -13.68 11.54 -1.12
N THR A 7 -14.78 10.93 -1.57
CA THR A 7 -15.60 10.08 -0.73
C THR A 7 -14.79 8.81 -0.50
N PRO A 8 -14.37 8.53 0.74
CA PRO A 8 -13.55 7.36 1.02
C PRO A 8 -14.29 6.09 0.60
N LEU A 9 -13.61 5.17 -0.08
CA LEU A 9 -14.23 4.01 -0.73
C LEU A 9 -14.08 2.75 0.12
N LEU A 10 -15.20 2.12 0.51
CA LEU A 10 -15.20 0.75 1.01
C LEU A 10 -15.02 -0.20 -0.17
N LEU A 11 -13.89 -0.92 -0.24
CA LEU A 11 -13.67 -1.88 -1.33
C LEU A 11 -14.57 -3.11 -1.19
N ASN A 12 -15.09 -3.57 -2.31
CA ASN A 12 -15.89 -4.77 -2.45
C ASN A 12 -15.68 -5.36 -3.86
N ASP A 13 -16.26 -6.51 -4.13
CA ASP A 13 -16.04 -7.22 -5.40
C ASP A 13 -16.46 -6.42 -6.64
N SER A 14 -17.42 -5.49 -6.49
CA SER A 14 -17.90 -4.67 -7.61
C SER A 14 -17.00 -3.48 -7.95
N ASN A 15 -16.26 -2.93 -6.97
CA ASN A 15 -15.46 -1.72 -7.17
C ASN A 15 -13.94 -1.96 -7.10
N TYR A 16 -13.50 -3.14 -6.61
CA TYR A 16 -12.10 -3.44 -6.42
C TYR A 16 -11.30 -3.40 -7.72
N SER A 17 -11.81 -3.95 -8.81
CA SER A 17 -11.08 -3.98 -10.09
C SER A 17 -10.81 -2.57 -10.63
N THR A 18 -11.81 -1.69 -10.59
CA THR A 18 -11.67 -0.30 -11.03
C THR A 18 -10.71 0.47 -10.14
N TRP A 19 -10.85 0.33 -8.81
CA TRP A 19 -9.92 0.95 -7.86
C TRP A 19 -8.48 0.45 -8.06
N SER A 20 -8.29 -0.86 -8.22
CA SER A 20 -6.99 -1.49 -8.41
C SER A 20 -6.32 -1.01 -9.69
N PHE A 21 -7.06 -0.90 -10.80
CA PHE A 21 -6.53 -0.37 -12.05
C PHE A 21 -6.01 1.07 -11.89
N LEU A 22 -6.79 1.95 -11.25
CA LEU A 22 -6.38 3.34 -10.99
C LEU A 22 -5.19 3.42 -10.03
N MET A 23 -5.16 2.58 -9.00
CA MET A 23 -4.08 2.55 -8.01
C MET A 23 -2.77 2.03 -8.63
N VAL A 24 -2.83 1.03 -9.51
CA VAL A 24 -1.66 0.55 -10.27
C VAL A 24 -1.06 1.67 -11.11
N ALA A 25 -1.89 2.44 -11.82
CA ALA A 25 -1.41 3.57 -12.62
C ALA A 25 -0.78 4.68 -11.74
N LYS A 26 -1.39 5.00 -10.60
CA LYS A 26 -0.85 5.99 -9.64
C LYS A 26 0.48 5.55 -9.03
N LEU A 27 0.58 4.31 -8.55
CA LEU A 27 1.81 3.77 -7.97
C LEU A 27 2.93 3.64 -9.02
N SER A 28 2.59 3.33 -10.27
CA SER A 28 3.57 3.32 -11.37
C SER A 28 4.14 4.70 -11.64
N LYS A 29 3.34 5.77 -11.50
CA LYS A 29 3.82 7.15 -11.67
C LYS A 29 4.81 7.57 -10.59
N TYR A 30 4.77 6.94 -9.41
CA TYR A 30 5.68 7.21 -8.29
C TYR A 30 6.84 6.22 -8.20
N ASP A 31 7.04 5.37 -9.20
CA ASP A 31 8.02 4.27 -9.18
C ASP A 31 7.86 3.35 -7.94
N ALA A 32 6.65 3.30 -7.38
CA ALA A 32 6.33 2.59 -6.15
C ALA A 32 5.69 1.23 -6.40
N LEU A 33 5.18 0.99 -7.62
CA LEU A 33 4.43 -0.23 -7.95
C LEU A 33 5.24 -1.50 -7.66
N ASP A 34 6.50 -1.55 -8.10
CA ASP A 34 7.35 -2.72 -7.91
C ASP A 34 7.74 -2.96 -6.44
N VAL A 35 7.81 -1.90 -5.63
CA VAL A 35 7.96 -2.01 -4.17
C VAL A 35 6.70 -2.62 -3.56
N VAL A 36 5.52 -2.12 -3.93
CA VAL A 36 4.23 -2.61 -3.39
C VAL A 36 3.96 -4.06 -3.79
N LEU A 37 4.26 -4.44 -5.03
CA LEU A 37 4.11 -5.82 -5.51
C LEU A 37 5.13 -6.78 -4.87
N GLY A 38 6.22 -6.25 -4.31
CA GLY A 38 7.32 -6.99 -3.73
C GLY A 38 8.32 -7.51 -4.77
N ASN A 39 8.35 -6.92 -5.96
CA ASN A 39 9.35 -7.18 -7.00
C ASN A 39 10.71 -6.61 -6.58
N ILE A 40 10.71 -5.42 -5.97
CA ILE A 40 11.87 -4.86 -5.29
C ILE A 40 11.84 -5.33 -3.84
N LYS A 41 12.89 -6.03 -3.42
CA LYS A 41 13.04 -6.49 -2.03
C LYS A 41 13.62 -5.37 -1.18
N LYS A 42 13.13 -5.24 0.05
CA LYS A 42 13.75 -4.39 1.06
C LYS A 42 15.25 -4.73 1.17
N PRO A 43 16.15 -3.72 1.08
CA PRO A 43 17.58 -3.93 1.27
C PRO A 43 17.86 -4.56 2.64
N LYS A 44 18.77 -5.55 2.67
CA LYS A 44 19.25 -6.11 3.93
C LYS A 44 20.29 -5.16 4.51
N LEU A 45 20.09 -4.74 5.74
CA LEU A 45 21.08 -3.96 6.48
C LEU A 45 22.04 -4.91 7.20
N GLU A 46 23.33 -4.63 7.11
CA GLU A 46 24.35 -5.30 7.92
C GLU A 46 24.30 -4.83 9.38
N ASP A 47 23.94 -3.56 9.59
CA ASP A 47 23.75 -2.93 10.89
C ASP A 47 22.43 -2.12 10.89
N PRO A 48 21.44 -2.46 11.73
CA PRO A 48 20.16 -1.75 11.82
C PRO A 48 20.28 -0.28 12.20
N GLU A 49 21.34 0.13 12.90
CA GLU A 49 21.57 1.52 13.30
C GLU A 49 22.23 2.35 12.19
N LYS A 50 22.68 1.70 11.10
CA LYS A 50 23.35 2.36 9.97
C LYS A 50 22.58 2.09 8.66
N PRO A 51 21.50 2.83 8.41
CA PRO A 51 20.76 2.69 7.17
C PRO A 51 21.65 3.11 5.98
N THR A 52 21.62 2.32 4.92
CA THR A 52 22.22 2.68 3.63
C THR A 52 21.31 3.65 2.87
N LYS A 53 21.85 4.41 1.92
CA LYS A 53 21.05 5.26 1.03
C LYS A 53 19.93 4.47 0.35
N GLU A 54 20.23 3.30 -0.19
CA GLU A 54 19.24 2.42 -0.82
C GLU A 54 18.11 2.01 0.14
N SER A 55 18.44 1.76 1.41
CA SER A 55 17.42 1.44 2.41
C SER A 55 16.53 2.63 2.73
N LEU A 56 17.07 3.85 2.77
CA LEU A 56 16.30 5.06 2.99
C LEU A 56 15.39 5.36 1.80
N ASP A 57 15.92 5.26 0.58
CA ASP A 57 15.17 5.44 -0.66
C ASP A 57 14.02 4.42 -0.75
N TYR A 58 14.27 3.14 -0.42
CA TYR A 58 13.23 2.12 -0.34
C TYR A 58 12.14 2.47 0.67
N GLU A 59 12.50 2.88 1.89
CA GLU A 59 11.54 3.23 2.94
C GLU A 59 10.71 4.46 2.56
N GLU A 60 11.31 5.44 1.89
CA GLU A 60 10.61 6.62 1.40
C GLU A 60 9.56 6.25 0.34
N VAL A 61 9.95 5.47 -0.68
CA VAL A 61 9.02 5.00 -1.72
C VAL A 61 7.90 4.17 -1.10
N ASN A 62 8.23 3.25 -0.19
CA ASN A 62 7.25 2.44 0.51
C ASN A 62 6.28 3.29 1.36
N ARG A 63 6.78 4.34 2.03
CA ARG A 63 5.96 5.29 2.79
C ARG A 63 5.01 6.08 1.90
N LEU A 64 5.49 6.59 0.75
CA LEU A 64 4.66 7.32 -0.21
C LEU A 64 3.54 6.43 -0.77
N ALA A 65 3.88 5.19 -1.14
CA ALA A 65 2.92 4.20 -1.61
C ALA A 65 1.82 3.93 -0.57
N TYR A 66 2.23 3.78 0.70
CA TYR A 66 1.31 3.59 1.81
C TYR A 66 0.33 4.76 1.95
N ILE A 67 0.83 6.00 1.96
CA ILE A 67 -0.01 7.20 2.07
C ILE A 67 -1.02 7.25 0.93
N GLU A 68 -0.57 7.07 -0.32
CA GLU A 68 -1.44 7.10 -1.49
C GLU A 68 -2.54 6.04 -1.41
N ILE A 69 -2.21 4.80 -1.00
CA ILE A 69 -3.20 3.73 -0.86
C ILE A 69 -4.23 4.07 0.21
N ILE A 70 -3.79 4.54 1.39
CA ILE A 70 -4.66 4.82 2.54
C ILE A 70 -5.59 5.99 2.28
N GLU A 71 -5.12 7.04 1.60
CA GLU A 71 -5.94 8.22 1.27
C GLU A 71 -7.16 7.90 0.38
N HIS A 72 -7.14 6.75 -0.31
CA HIS A 72 -8.23 6.32 -1.18
C HIS A 72 -9.17 5.27 -0.54
N LEU A 73 -8.98 4.94 0.75
CA LEU A 73 -9.79 3.95 1.47
C LEU A 73 -10.63 4.60 2.58
N ASP A 74 -11.79 4.02 2.87
CA ASP A 74 -12.64 4.49 3.97
C ASP A 74 -12.19 4.03 5.36
N ASN A 75 -12.65 4.74 6.39
CA ASN A 75 -12.30 4.47 7.78
C ASN A 75 -12.68 3.03 8.21
N ASN A 76 -13.71 2.43 7.60
CA ASN A 76 -14.11 1.06 7.88
C ASN A 76 -13.10 0.06 7.31
N HIS A 77 -12.61 0.29 6.08
CA HIS A 77 -11.52 -0.47 5.49
C HIS A 77 -10.24 -0.30 6.30
N LEU A 78 -9.92 0.92 6.75
CA LEU A 78 -8.76 1.18 7.59
C LEU A 78 -8.86 0.49 8.96
N ALA A 79 -10.05 0.47 9.56
CA ALA A 79 -10.30 -0.26 10.80
C ALA A 79 -10.14 -1.78 10.60
N TYR A 80 -10.63 -2.34 9.49
CA TYR A 80 -10.43 -3.74 9.16
C TYR A 80 -8.95 -4.08 8.91
N VAL A 81 -8.28 -3.29 8.06
CA VAL A 81 -6.87 -3.48 7.74
C VAL A 81 -6.00 -3.35 8.99
N SER A 82 -6.24 -2.37 9.85
CA SER A 82 -5.48 -2.20 11.10
C SER A 82 -5.65 -3.36 12.09
N GLN A 83 -6.83 -3.99 12.15
CA GLN A 83 -7.05 -5.19 12.97
C GLN A 83 -6.30 -6.41 12.44
N VAL A 84 -6.14 -6.53 11.12
CA VAL A 84 -5.37 -7.62 10.48
C VAL A 84 -3.86 -7.41 10.67
N LEU A 85 -3.41 -6.18 10.95
CA LEU A 85 -2.00 -5.78 11.01
C LEU A 85 -1.39 -5.77 12.41
N VAL A 86 -2.04 -6.37 13.41
CA VAL A 86 -1.61 -6.30 14.82
C VAL A 86 -0.25 -6.99 15.09
N ASP A 87 0.34 -7.71 14.13
CA ASP A 87 1.70 -8.22 14.26
C ASP A 87 2.78 -7.21 13.84
N LYS A 88 3.64 -6.86 14.82
CA LYS A 88 4.61 -5.76 14.90
C LYS A 88 5.74 -5.73 13.85
N THR A 89 5.65 -6.47 12.75
CA THR A 89 6.66 -6.47 11.66
C THR A 89 6.16 -5.76 10.38
N SER A 90 4.92 -5.27 10.37
CA SER A 90 4.10 -5.22 9.14
C SER A 90 3.97 -3.87 8.42
N ARG A 91 4.57 -2.76 8.89
CA ARG A 91 4.49 -1.47 8.16
C ARG A 91 5.09 -1.53 6.75
N ASN A 92 6.07 -2.41 6.53
CA ASN A 92 6.73 -2.58 5.24
C ASN A 92 6.07 -3.62 4.33
N MET A 93 5.10 -4.38 4.84
CA MET A 93 4.32 -5.35 4.06
C MET A 93 2.88 -4.90 3.86
N LEU A 94 2.55 -3.68 4.29
CA LEU A 94 1.19 -3.17 4.44
C LEU A 94 0.54 -2.89 3.08
N ALA A 95 1.26 -2.17 2.21
CA ALA A 95 0.85 -1.97 0.82
C ALA A 95 0.76 -3.30 0.06
N THR A 96 1.75 -4.19 0.25
CA THR A 96 1.76 -5.53 -0.35
C THR A 96 0.59 -6.41 0.12
N THR A 97 0.20 -6.32 1.39
CA THR A 97 -0.90 -7.09 1.98
C THR A 97 -2.26 -6.58 1.51
N ILE A 98 -2.44 -5.26 1.41
CA ILE A 98 -3.66 -4.66 0.84
C ILE A 98 -3.83 -5.07 -0.63
N CYS A 99 -2.74 -5.09 -1.40
CA CYS A 99 -2.79 -5.52 -2.81
C CYS A 99 -2.97 -7.04 -2.98
N LYS A 100 -2.40 -7.88 -2.11
CA LYS A 100 -2.49 -9.35 -2.22
C LYS A 100 -3.75 -9.93 -1.59
N GLY A 101 -4.25 -9.37 -0.49
CA GLY A 101 -5.40 -9.88 0.27
C GLY A 101 -6.71 -9.93 -0.54
N SER A 102 -6.84 -9.08 -1.56
CA SER A 102 -7.98 -9.09 -2.48
C SER A 102 -7.90 -10.13 -3.59
N ARG A 103 -6.73 -10.76 -3.80
CA ARG A 103 -6.56 -11.83 -4.80
C ARG A 103 -6.93 -13.21 -4.25
N THR A 104 -7.02 -13.35 -2.93
CA THR A 104 -7.21 -14.64 -2.24
C THR A 104 -8.63 -14.89 -1.71
N ARG A 105 -9.56 -13.93 -1.81
CA ARG A 105 -10.98 -14.21 -1.54
C ARG A 105 -11.72 -14.60 -2.82
N LYS A 106 -11.53 -15.87 -3.21
CA LYS A 106 -12.59 -16.65 -3.86
C LYS A 106 -13.37 -17.33 -2.75
N PHE A 107 -14.49 -16.77 -2.32
CA PHE A 107 -15.64 -17.47 -1.75
C PHE A 107 -16.89 -16.64 -2.04
#